data_AF-A0AAU6X672-F1
#
_entry.id   AF-A0AAU6X672-F1
#
_cell.length_a   1.000
_cell.length_b   1.000
_cell.length_c   1.000
_cell.angle_alpha   90.00
_cell.angle_beta   90.00
_cell.angle_gamma   90.00
#
_symmetry.space_group_name_H-M   'P 1'
#
loop_
_entity.id
_entity.type
_entity.pdbx_description
1 polymer ?
#
loop_
_entity_poly.entity_id
_entity_poly.type
_entity_poly.pdbx_seq_one_letter_code
_entity_poly.pdbx_strand_id
1 'polypeptide(L)'
;MTGVPRYFFMEENKLKILCQSLDEIKLSDDCKVYLRQQGFSNLQEVIAKKWNGLREMDGFDYRKFNELIKFLQSQNLLSLMEN
;
A
#
# COMPACT_ATOMS: atom_id res chain seq x y z
N MET A 1 -24.19 -18.45 2.55
CA MET A 1 -24.10 -17.13 1.85
C MET A 1 -22.66 -16.65 1.99
N THR A 2 -21.82 -16.98 1.01
CA THR A 2 -20.41 -16.57 1.01
C THR A 2 -20.34 -15.09 0.66
N GLY A 3 -20.09 -14.25 1.67
CA GLY A 3 -19.80 -12.84 1.48
C GLY A 3 -18.57 -12.73 0.61
N VAL A 4 -18.77 -12.42 -0.66
CA VAL A 4 -17.67 -12.26 -1.62
C VAL A 4 -16.83 -11.08 -1.11
N PRO A 5 -15.52 -11.26 -0.86
CA PRO A 5 -14.67 -10.17 -0.42
C PRO A 5 -14.77 -9.02 -1.44
N ARG A 6 -14.91 -7.79 -0.94
CA ARG A 6 -15.11 -6.54 -1.72
C ARG A 6 -14.05 -6.25 -2.80
N TYR A 7 -13.05 -7.11 -2.93
CA TYR A 7 -12.05 -7.16 -3.99
C TYR A 7 -12.59 -7.65 -5.34
N PHE A 8 -13.84 -8.13 -5.43
CA PHE A 8 -14.40 -8.81 -6.60
C PHE A 8 -14.62 -7.93 -7.86
N PHE A 9 -14.33 -6.64 -7.81
CA PHE A 9 -14.36 -5.73 -8.96
C PHE A 9 -13.10 -4.86 -9.04
N MET A 10 -11.94 -5.44 -8.71
CA MET A 10 -10.65 -4.77 -8.86
C MET A 10 -10.09 -5.11 -10.26
N GLU A 11 -9.83 -4.10 -11.09
CA GLU A 11 -9.21 -4.30 -12.42
C GLU A 11 -7.93 -5.15 -12.30
N GLU A 12 -7.73 -6.11 -13.21
CA GLU A 12 -6.56 -7.00 -13.21
C GLU A 12 -5.22 -6.25 -13.13
N ASN A 13 -5.16 -5.04 -13.72
CA ASN A 13 -4.00 -4.16 -13.65
C ASN A 13 -3.69 -3.68 -12.22
N LYS A 14 -4.73 -3.39 -11.43
CA LYS A 14 -4.57 -2.96 -10.03
C LYS A 14 -4.09 -4.13 -9.18
N LEU A 15 -4.65 -5.32 -9.37
CA LEU A 15 -4.20 -6.54 -8.67
C LEU A 15 -2.73 -6.87 -8.94
N LYS A 16 -2.24 -6.70 -10.18
CA LYS A 16 -0.82 -6.85 -10.49
C LYS A 16 0.06 -5.91 -9.67
N ILE A 17 -0.30 -4.63 -9.57
CA ILE A 17 0.48 -3.65 -8.82
C ILE A 17 0.44 -3.95 -7.31
N LEU A 18 -0.67 -4.47 -6.79
CA LEU A 18 -0.77 -4.85 -5.38
C LEU A 18 0.09 -6.06 -5.01
N CYS A 19 0.15 -7.04 -5.91
CA CYS A 19 1.01 -8.21 -5.77
C CYS A 19 2.49 -7.93 -6.03
N GLN A 20 2.86 -6.75 -6.56
CA GLN A 20 4.25 -6.39 -6.72
C GLN A 20 4.96 -6.28 -5.38
N SER A 21 6.19 -6.79 -5.36
CA SER A 21 7.06 -6.64 -4.21
C SER A 21 7.44 -5.17 -4.03
N LEU A 22 7.74 -4.77 -2.79
CA LEU A 22 8.22 -3.42 -2.50
C LEU A 22 9.55 -3.10 -3.22
N ASP A 23 10.32 -4.09 -3.67
CA ASP A 23 11.50 -3.87 -4.51
C ASP A 23 11.16 -3.34 -5.89
N GLU A 24 10.08 -3.83 -6.49
CA GLU A 24 9.72 -3.59 -7.89
C GLU A 24 8.98 -2.27 -8.10
N ILE A 25 8.45 -1.70 -7.01
CA ILE A 25 7.77 -0.41 -7.05
C ILE A 25 8.77 0.75 -7.12
N LYS A 26 8.34 1.82 -7.80
CA LYS A 26 9.09 3.09 -7.92
C LYS A 26 8.92 3.96 -6.67
N LEU A 27 9.39 3.45 -5.53
CA LEU A 27 9.62 4.21 -4.30
C LEU A 27 11.12 4.35 -4.06
N SER A 28 11.51 5.34 -3.26
CA SER A 28 12.86 5.49 -2.73
C SER A 28 13.24 4.28 -1.87
N ASP A 29 14.54 3.95 -1.88
CA ASP A 29 15.09 2.88 -1.04
C ASP A 29 14.79 3.12 0.45
N ASP A 30 14.87 4.37 0.92
CA ASP A 30 14.47 4.74 2.28
C ASP A 30 13.02 4.37 2.61
N CYS A 31 12.08 4.61 1.69
CA CYS A 31 10.68 4.25 1.88
C CYS A 31 10.48 2.73 1.86
N LYS A 32 11.19 2.01 0.98
CA LYS A 32 11.16 0.54 0.93
C LYS A 32 11.70 -0.09 2.20
N VAL A 33 12.84 0.38 2.69
CA VAL A 33 13.46 -0.07 3.94
C VAL A 33 12.51 0.18 5.11
N TYR A 34 11.90 1.36 5.18
CA TYR A 34 10.90 1.68 6.20
C TYR A 34 9.71 0.71 6.16
N LEU A 35 9.10 0.48 5.00
CA LEU A 35 7.97 -0.44 4.87
C LEU A 35 8.34 -1.88 5.27
N ARG A 36 9.56 -2.33 4.96
CA ARG A 36 10.06 -3.64 5.41
C ARG A 36 10.29 -3.71 6.91
N GLN A 37 10.83 -2.65 7.52
CA GLN A 37 11.00 -2.58 8.97
C GLN A 37 9.65 -2.66 9.70
N GLN A 38 8.59 -2.15 9.08
CA GLN A 38 7.21 -2.27 9.56
C GLN A 38 6.59 -3.66 9.29
N GLY A 39 7.32 -4.57 8.65
CA GLY A 39 6.91 -5.94 8.37
C GLY A 39 6.17 -6.16 7.06
N PHE A 40 6.11 -5.15 6.18
CA PHE A 40 5.45 -5.27 4.88
C PHE A 40 6.40 -5.80 3.81
N SER A 41 5.91 -6.74 2.99
CA SER A 41 6.66 -7.35 1.88
C SER A 41 6.14 -6.92 0.50
N ASN A 42 4.87 -6.50 0.42
CA ASN A 42 4.21 -6.10 -0.82
C ASN A 42 3.21 -4.95 -0.56
N LEU A 43 2.73 -4.32 -1.64
CA LEU A 43 1.82 -3.20 -1.55
C LEU A 43 0.43 -3.60 -1.02
N GLN A 44 -0.01 -4.84 -1.30
CA GLN A 44 -1.29 -5.36 -0.81
C GLN A 44 -1.38 -5.32 0.72
N GLU A 45 -0.34 -5.72 1.43
CA GLU A 45 -0.30 -5.69 2.90
C GLU A 45 -0.38 -4.25 3.44
N VAL A 46 0.29 -3.31 2.78
CA VAL A 46 0.25 -1.89 3.13
C VAL A 46 -1.17 -1.34 2.98
N ILE A 47 -1.83 -1.62 1.85
CA ILE A 47 -3.21 -1.18 1.62
C ILE A 47 -4.19 -1.88 2.58
N ALA A 48 -3.95 -3.15 2.91
CA ALA A 48 -4.78 -3.88 3.87
C ALA A 48 -4.74 -3.24 5.28
N LYS A 49 -3.62 -2.63 5.67
CA LYS A 49 -3.48 -1.87 6.92
C LYS A 49 -4.29 -0.57 6.94
N LYS A 50 -4.55 0.02 5.76
CA LYS A 50 -5.25 1.30 5.54
C LYS A 50 -4.58 2.50 6.22
N TRP A 51 -5.10 3.69 5.92
CA TRP A 51 -4.52 4.96 6.38
C TRP A 51 -4.40 5.08 7.91
N ASN A 52 -5.48 4.74 8.62
CA ASN A 52 -5.52 4.84 10.07
C ASN A 52 -4.51 3.90 10.73
N GLY A 53 -4.49 2.63 10.30
CA GLY A 53 -3.60 1.62 10.87
C GLY A 53 -2.13 1.87 10.57
N LEU A 54 -1.80 2.61 9.51
CA LEU A 54 -0.44 3.03 9.22
C LEU A 54 -0.02 4.24 10.08
N ARG A 55 -0.91 5.22 10.27
CA ARG A 55 -0.66 6.38 11.14
C ARG A 55 -0.47 6.01 12.61
N GLU A 56 -1.09 4.93 13.05
CA GLU A 56 -0.96 4.41 14.42
C GLU A 56 0.33 3.59 14.64
N MET A 57 1.13 3.36 13.59
CA MET A 57 2.39 2.62 13.73
C MET A 57 3.45 3.47 14.43
N ASP A 58 4.17 2.83 15.35
CA ASP A 58 5.32 3.44 16.00
C ASP A 58 6.42 3.72 14.97
N GLY A 59 6.93 4.96 14.97
CA GLY A 59 7.90 5.42 13.98
C GLY A 59 7.30 5.89 12.65
N PHE A 60 6.00 6.23 12.61
CA PHE A 60 5.35 6.78 11.41
C PHE A 60 6.08 8.02 10.85
N ASP A 61 6.57 7.90 9.61
CA ASP A 61 7.29 8.96 8.91
C ASP A 61 6.42 9.57 7.80
N TYR A 62 5.96 10.80 8.02
CA TYR A 62 5.10 11.52 7.09
C TYR A 62 5.74 11.76 5.70
N ARG A 63 7.07 11.89 5.63
CA ARG A 63 7.77 12.10 4.35
C ARG A 63 7.74 10.84 3.49
N LYS A 64 8.11 9.71 4.09
CA LYS A 64 8.05 8.39 3.44
C LYS A 64 6.62 8.05 3.06
N PHE A 65 5.67 8.37 3.95
CA PHE A 65 4.26 8.17 3.67
C PHE A 65 3.72 9.01 2.52
N ASN A 66 4.12 10.26 2.42
CA ASN A 66 3.72 11.12 1.32
C ASN A 66 4.22 10.59 -0.03
N GLU A 67 5.40 9.96 -0.04
CA GLU A 67 5.92 9.32 -1.25
C GLU A 67 5.08 8.11 -1.65
N LEU A 68 4.73 7.25 -0.69
CA LEU A 68 3.80 6.15 -0.89
C LEU A 68 2.43 6.63 -1.41
N ILE A 69 1.87 7.71 -0.84
CA ILE A 69 0.63 8.32 -1.34
C ILE A 69 0.77 8.73 -2.80
N LYS A 70 1.83 9.48 -3.14
CA LYS A 70 2.06 9.95 -4.52
C LYS A 70 2.14 8.79 -5.50
N PHE A 71 2.82 7.71 -5.12
CA PHE A 71 2.90 6.49 -5.92
C PHE A 71 1.52 5.87 -6.12
N LEU A 72 0.77 5.66 -5.04
CA LEU A 72 -0.59 5.09 -5.09
C LEU A 72 -1.55 5.97 -5.90
N GLN A 73 -1.44 7.29 -5.78
CA GLN A 73 -2.22 8.24 -6.57
C GLN A 73 -1.87 8.14 -8.06
N SER A 74 -0.58 8.05 -8.41
CA SER A 74 -0.13 7.86 -9.79
C SER A 74 -0.66 6.55 -10.40
N GLN A 75 -0.93 5.54 -9.59
CA GLN A 75 -1.47 4.25 -10.01
C GLN A 75 -3.00 4.16 -9.89
N ASN A 76 -3.69 5.24 -9.52
CA ASN A 76 -5.14 5.24 -9.22
C ASN A 76 -5.55 4.18 -8.17
N LEU A 77 -4.67 3.94 -7.19
CA LEU A 77 -4.85 3.00 -6.08
C LEU A 77 -5.12 3.71 -4.74
N LEU A 78 -4.98 5.03 -4.68
CA LEU A 78 -5.14 5.80 -3.43
C LEU A 78 -6.52 5.58 -2.80
N SER A 79 -7.57 5.47 -3.61
CA SER A 79 -8.94 5.22 -3.15
C SER A 79 -9.11 3.88 -2.41
N LEU A 80 -8.15 2.96 -2.53
CA LEU A 80 -8.15 1.70 -1.77
C LEU A 80 -7.66 1.88 -0.32
N MET A 81 -6.90 2.94 -0.06
CA MET A 81 -6.43 3.28 1.29
C MET A 81 -7.39 4.19 2.05
N GLU A 82 -8.36 4.81 1.36
CA GLU A 82 -9.43 5.58 1.99
C GLU A 82 -10.42 4.64 2.70
N ASN A 83 -10.40 4.67 4.04
CA ASN A 83 -11.44 4.12 4.92
C ASN A 83 -11.37 4.75 6.30
#